data_AF-A0A8D9HAG3-F1
#
_entry.id   AF-A0A8D9HAG3-F1
#
_cell.length_a   1.000
_cell.length_b   1.000
_cell.length_c   1.000
_cell.angle_alpha   90.00
_cell.angle_beta   90.00
_cell.angle_gamma   90.00
#
_symmetry.space_group_name_H-M   'P 1'
#
loop_
_entity.id
_entity.type
_entity.pdbx_description
1 polymer ?
#
loop_
_entity_poly.entity_id
_entity_poly.type
_entity_poly.pdbx_seq_one_letter_code
_entity_poly.pdbx_strand_id
1 'polypeptide(L)'
;MGRLKESSPVIPLLLLLLFPLLLLSQVLEGNAPEIHCSRHRSRAAWQIIQDYLTPFVERERYQIPNKCRLHPDNDLYRDQEQHKVHVDVYEWKCGYCRKSFNEEKFLDQHFATRHYNLLNTTGTKCLADLCGALHCDFVLMSSKKGKSKCNPAAAAKNRHLCESLANTCFPVSQGPAASRLHEHFLRQFCDAHTCTGKNKPFPKGGKKKSGVFYLAVSILTLMLLPLFYLLVFLHQREKRTGTQVLRRIVKTGKKTKPS
;
A
#
# COMPACT_ATOMS: atom_id res chain seq x y z
N MET A 1 -0.20 -70.25 34.22
CA MET A 1 -1.61 -70.51 33.83
C MET A 1 -2.51 -69.50 34.52
N GLY A 2 -3.32 -68.75 33.74
CA GLY A 2 -4.34 -67.78 34.21
C GLY A 2 -3.79 -66.39 34.57
N ARG A 3 -4.34 -65.25 34.14
CA ARG A 3 -5.60 -64.93 33.45
C ARG A 3 -5.37 -63.78 32.45
N LEU A 4 -5.88 -63.94 31.23
CA LEU A 4 -6.11 -62.85 30.28
C LEU A 4 -7.18 -61.93 30.87
N LYS A 5 -6.84 -60.66 31.07
CA LYS A 5 -7.76 -59.62 31.50
C LYS A 5 -8.53 -59.15 30.26
N GLU A 6 -9.83 -59.43 30.22
CA GLU A 6 -10.74 -58.96 29.17
C GLU A 6 -10.59 -57.45 29.00
N SER A 7 -10.05 -57.04 27.84
CA SER A 7 -10.11 -55.67 27.37
C SER A 7 -11.55 -55.41 26.91
N SER A 8 -12.26 -54.57 27.65
CA SER A 8 -13.60 -54.09 27.29
C SER A 8 -13.65 -53.63 25.82
N PRO A 9 -14.62 -54.08 25.01
CA PRO A 9 -14.72 -53.77 23.58
C PRO A 9 -15.12 -52.30 23.30
N VAL A 10 -15.29 -51.49 24.35
CA VAL A 10 -15.72 -50.09 24.26
C VAL A 10 -14.62 -49.18 23.70
N ILE A 11 -13.35 -49.48 23.98
CA ILE A 11 -12.19 -48.66 23.56
C ILE A 11 -11.97 -48.71 22.03
N PRO A 12 -11.98 -49.88 21.36
CA PRO A 12 -11.85 -49.91 19.89
C PRO A 12 -13.10 -49.34 19.19
N LEU A 13 -14.29 -49.44 19.78
CA LEU A 13 -15.51 -48.85 19.22
C LEU A 13 -15.48 -47.31 19.25
N LEU A 14 -14.97 -46.71 20.33
CA LEU A 14 -14.86 -45.24 20.46
C LEU A 14 -13.85 -44.67 19.45
N LEU A 15 -12.74 -45.38 19.20
CA LEU A 15 -11.75 -45.02 18.16
C LEU A 15 -12.32 -45.19 16.74
N LEU A 16 -13.12 -46.23 16.49
CA LEU A 16 -13.84 -46.44 15.22
C LEU A 16 -14.94 -45.40 14.95
N LEU A 17 -15.50 -44.77 15.98
CA LEU A 17 -16.47 -43.67 15.85
C LEU A 17 -15.80 -42.29 15.72
N LEU A 18 -14.60 -42.11 16.29
CA LEU A 18 -13.83 -40.87 16.18
C LEU A 18 -13.10 -40.73 14.83
N PHE A 19 -12.65 -41.83 14.23
CA PHE A 19 -11.99 -41.82 12.91
C PHE A 19 -12.85 -41.24 11.77
N PRO A 20 -14.13 -41.61 11.60
CA PRO A 20 -14.99 -40.99 10.60
C PRO A 20 -15.30 -39.52 10.92
N LEU A 21 -15.39 -39.10 12.19
CA LEU A 21 -15.53 -37.68 12.56
C LEU A 21 -14.29 -36.85 12.22
N LEU A 22 -13.09 -37.42 12.39
CA LEU A 22 -11.82 -36.79 12.01
C LEU A 22 -11.68 -36.71 10.49
N LEU A 23 -12.14 -37.74 9.77
CA LEU A 23 -12.20 -37.75 8.31
C LEU A 23 -13.22 -36.74 7.76
N LEU A 24 -14.38 -36.61 8.42
CA LEU A 24 -15.42 -35.64 8.04
C LEU A 24 -14.95 -34.18 8.22
N SER A 25 -14.09 -33.94 9.21
CA SER A 25 -13.50 -32.61 9.44
C SER A 25 -12.53 -32.19 8.32
N GLN A 26 -11.93 -33.16 7.60
CA GLN A 26 -11.05 -32.89 6.45
C GLN A 26 -11.85 -32.69 5.15
N VAL A 27 -13.07 -33.23 5.06
CA VAL A 27 -13.93 -33.15 3.86
C VAL A 27 -14.79 -31.87 3.83
N LEU A 28 -14.97 -31.20 4.98
CA LEU A 28 -15.65 -29.91 5.08
C LEU A 28 -14.72 -28.70 4.91
N GLU A 29 -13.50 -28.85 4.39
CA GLU A 29 -12.90 -27.76 3.61
C GLU A 29 -13.60 -27.75 2.25
N GLY A 30 -14.82 -27.19 2.24
CA GLY A 30 -15.41 -26.75 1.00
C GLY A 30 -14.38 -25.87 0.31
N ASN A 31 -13.93 -26.32 -0.87
CA ASN A 31 -13.03 -25.58 -1.75
C ASN A 31 -13.57 -24.15 -1.89
N ALA A 32 -13.06 -23.25 -1.06
CA ALA A 32 -13.27 -21.83 -1.26
C ALA A 32 -12.69 -21.54 -2.65
N PRO A 33 -13.41 -20.85 -3.54
CA PRO A 33 -12.92 -20.61 -4.88
C PRO A 33 -11.53 -19.98 -4.80
N GLU A 34 -10.51 -20.69 -5.26
CA GLU A 34 -9.13 -20.19 -5.18
C GLU A 34 -9.02 -18.98 -6.12
N ILE A 35 -9.10 -17.79 -5.54
CA ILE A 35 -8.84 -16.56 -6.26
C ILE A 35 -7.32 -16.47 -6.44
N HIS A 36 -6.83 -16.85 -7.61
CA HIS A 36 -5.42 -16.66 -8.00
C HIS A 36 -5.11 -15.20 -8.36
N CYS A 37 -5.36 -14.26 -7.43
CA CYS A 37 -5.01 -12.85 -7.61
C CYS A 37 -3.97 -12.41 -6.58
N SER A 38 -2.81 -11.96 -7.04
CA SER A 38 -1.78 -11.44 -6.14
C SER A 38 -2.14 -10.02 -5.68
N ARG A 39 -2.58 -9.87 -4.43
CA ARG A 39 -2.93 -8.57 -3.82
C ARG A 39 -1.81 -7.54 -3.96
N HIS A 40 -0.57 -7.91 -3.62
CA HIS A 40 0.57 -6.99 -3.68
C HIS A 40 0.82 -6.47 -5.11
N ARG A 41 0.71 -7.33 -6.13
CA ARG A 41 0.79 -6.92 -7.54
C ARG A 41 -0.40 -6.06 -7.97
N SER A 42 -1.62 -6.39 -7.50
CA SER A 42 -2.82 -5.58 -7.73
C SER A 42 -2.64 -4.15 -7.20
N ARG A 43 -2.09 -4.02 -5.98
CA ARG A 43 -1.75 -2.73 -5.37
C ARG A 43 -0.74 -1.94 -6.20
N ALA A 44 0.30 -2.60 -6.70
CA ALA A 44 1.29 -1.96 -7.58
C ALA A 44 0.67 -1.49 -8.90
N ALA A 45 -0.19 -2.30 -9.53
CA ALA A 45 -0.93 -1.92 -10.73
C ALA A 45 -1.81 -0.69 -10.47
N TRP A 46 -2.55 -0.70 -9.35
CA TRP A 46 -3.39 0.42 -8.96
C TRP A 46 -2.58 1.70 -8.72
N GLN A 47 -1.45 1.60 -8.02
CA GLN A 47 -0.57 2.74 -7.78
C GLN A 47 -0.07 3.35 -9.09
N ILE A 48 0.30 2.52 -10.07
CA ILE A 48 0.71 2.99 -11.39
C ILE A 48 -0.45 3.72 -12.10
N ILE A 49 -1.66 3.17 -12.05
CA ILE A 49 -2.84 3.83 -12.62
C ILE A 49 -3.05 5.20 -11.96
N GLN A 50 -3.00 5.26 -10.63
CA GLN A 50 -3.22 6.47 -9.86
C GLN A 50 -2.15 7.54 -10.12
N ASP A 51 -0.88 7.14 -10.24
CA ASP A 51 0.25 8.05 -10.39
C ASP A 51 0.41 8.52 -11.85
N TYR A 52 0.15 7.67 -12.84
CA TYR A 52 0.48 7.93 -14.24
C TYR A 52 -0.73 8.09 -15.17
N LEU A 53 -1.89 7.52 -14.87
CA LEU A 53 -3.07 7.55 -15.75
C LEU A 53 -4.19 8.47 -15.25
N THR A 54 -4.62 8.28 -13.99
CA THR A 54 -5.65 9.08 -13.34
C THR A 54 -5.46 10.61 -13.47
N PRO A 55 -4.25 11.20 -13.37
CA PRO A 55 -4.06 12.65 -13.53
C PRO A 55 -4.56 13.18 -14.88
N PHE A 56 -4.40 12.38 -15.93
CA PHE A 56 -4.79 12.74 -17.28
C PHE A 56 -6.27 12.49 -17.51
N VAL A 57 -6.81 11.39 -16.98
CA VAL A 57 -8.26 11.10 -17.02
C VAL A 57 -9.05 12.22 -16.33
N GLU A 58 -8.61 12.66 -15.15
CA GLU A 58 -9.20 13.77 -14.39
C GLU A 58 -9.12 15.09 -15.18
N ARG A 59 -7.97 15.39 -15.78
CA ARG A 59 -7.76 16.61 -16.59
C ARG A 59 -8.69 16.66 -17.81
N GLU A 60 -8.84 15.53 -18.48
CA GLU A 60 -9.71 15.37 -19.65
C GLU A 60 -11.19 15.22 -19.29
N ARG A 61 -11.52 15.16 -17.98
CA ARG A 61 -12.87 14.89 -17.44
C ARG A 61 -13.53 13.67 -18.07
N TYR A 62 -12.72 12.66 -18.38
CA TYR A 62 -13.18 11.46 -19.04
C TYR A 62 -13.71 10.44 -18.04
N GLN A 63 -14.84 9.82 -18.35
CA GLN A 63 -15.37 8.71 -17.57
C GLN A 63 -14.92 7.40 -18.22
N ILE A 64 -14.15 6.61 -17.49
CA ILE A 64 -13.73 5.29 -17.95
C ILE A 64 -14.99 4.42 -18.10
N PRO A 65 -15.18 3.68 -19.20
CA PRO A 65 -16.35 2.81 -19.35
C PRO A 65 -16.37 1.69 -18.30
N ASN A 66 -17.53 1.34 -17.75
CA ASN A 66 -17.68 0.23 -16.79
C ASN A 66 -17.20 -1.14 -17.33
N LYS A 67 -17.13 -1.31 -18.66
CA LYS A 67 -16.61 -2.53 -19.29
C LYS A 67 -15.07 -2.60 -19.28
N CYS A 68 -14.38 -1.49 -19.05
CA CYS A 68 -12.93 -1.40 -19.05
C CYS A 68 -12.34 -2.06 -17.80
N ARG A 69 -11.27 -2.85 -17.96
CA ARG A 69 -10.58 -3.50 -16.84
C ARG A 69 -9.87 -2.54 -15.88
N LEU A 70 -9.58 -1.32 -16.34
CA LEU A 70 -8.97 -0.26 -15.52
C LEU A 70 -10.02 0.57 -14.76
N HIS A 71 -11.31 0.26 -14.91
CA HIS A 71 -12.35 0.94 -14.15
C HIS A 71 -12.16 0.69 -12.65
N PRO A 72 -12.23 1.72 -11.78
CA PRO A 72 -12.02 1.56 -10.34
C PRO A 72 -12.90 0.50 -9.70
N ASP A 73 -14.17 0.42 -10.12
CA ASP A 73 -15.14 -0.52 -9.56
C ASP A 73 -14.91 -1.98 -9.99
N ASN A 74 -14.06 -2.19 -11.00
CA ASN A 74 -13.73 -3.53 -11.49
C ASN A 74 -12.49 -4.13 -10.80
N ASP A 75 -11.81 -3.38 -9.94
CA ASP A 75 -10.67 -3.90 -9.17
C ASP A 75 -11.16 -4.74 -7.97
N LEU A 76 -10.84 -6.03 -8.03
CA LEU A 76 -11.24 -7.03 -7.03
C LEU A 76 -10.94 -6.63 -5.59
N TYR A 77 -9.77 -6.03 -5.33
CA TYR A 77 -9.35 -5.68 -3.97
C TYR A 77 -9.66 -4.24 -3.60
N ARG A 78 -10.32 -3.47 -4.48
CA ARG A 78 -10.49 -2.02 -4.32
C ARG A 78 -11.12 -1.64 -2.99
N ASP A 79 -12.25 -2.27 -2.68
CA ASP A 79 -13.00 -2.01 -1.46
C ASP A 79 -12.16 -2.29 -0.20
N GLN A 80 -11.47 -3.44 -0.17
CA GLN A 80 -10.64 -3.81 0.98
C GLN A 80 -9.42 -2.89 1.15
N GLU A 81 -8.78 -2.47 0.06
CA GLU A 81 -7.66 -1.52 0.14
C GLU A 81 -8.13 -0.12 0.59
N GLN A 82 -9.36 0.30 0.24
CA GLN A 82 -9.96 1.54 0.76
C GLN A 82 -10.31 1.47 2.25
N HIS A 83 -10.58 0.27 2.77
CA HIS A 83 -10.86 0.01 4.18
C HIS A 83 -9.61 -0.27 5.02
N LYS A 84 -8.41 0.07 4.52
CA LYS A 84 -7.20 0.12 5.32
C LYS A 84 -7.04 1.47 5.98
N VAL A 85 -6.92 1.46 7.30
CA VAL A 85 -6.67 2.68 8.07
C VAL A 85 -5.27 2.60 8.67
N HIS A 86 -4.35 3.42 8.19
CA HIS A 86 -3.03 3.58 8.81
C HIS A 86 -3.14 4.66 9.88
N VAL A 87 -3.12 4.26 11.15
CA VAL A 87 -3.35 5.16 12.29
C VAL A 87 -2.02 5.78 12.75
N ASP A 88 -0.99 4.95 12.88
CA ASP A 88 0.35 5.35 13.32
C ASP A 88 1.39 4.45 12.63
N VAL A 89 2.68 4.79 12.76
CA VAL A 89 3.84 4.09 12.14
C VAL A 89 3.79 2.57 12.33
N TYR A 90 3.27 2.11 13.46
CA TYR A 90 3.18 0.70 13.83
C TYR A 90 1.73 0.24 14.05
N GLU A 91 0.73 0.99 13.57
CA GLU A 91 -0.68 0.62 13.78
C GLU A 91 -1.50 0.74 12.48
N TRP A 92 -1.95 -0.44 12.02
CA TRP A 92 -2.89 -0.62 10.93
C TRP A 92 -4.23 -1.12 11.48
N LYS A 93 -5.34 -0.50 11.09
CA LYS A 93 -6.69 -0.91 11.48
C LYS A 93 -7.50 -1.39 10.29
N CYS A 94 -8.26 -2.47 10.53
CA CYS A 94 -9.31 -2.92 9.63
C CYS A 94 -10.51 -1.97 9.69
N GLY A 95 -10.91 -1.43 8.54
CA GLY A 95 -12.07 -0.54 8.43
C GLY A 95 -13.41 -1.22 8.72
N TYR A 96 -13.53 -2.54 8.47
CA TYR A 96 -14.78 -3.28 8.68
C TYR A 96 -15.03 -3.64 10.14
N CYS A 97 -14.02 -4.20 10.83
CA CYS A 97 -14.18 -4.76 12.18
C CYS A 97 -13.32 -4.07 13.26
N ARG A 98 -12.59 -3.02 12.89
CA ARG A 98 -11.77 -2.17 13.78
C ARG A 98 -10.60 -2.87 14.50
N LYS A 99 -10.27 -4.12 14.16
CA LYS A 99 -9.07 -4.81 14.68
C LYS A 99 -7.79 -4.09 14.26
N SER A 100 -6.86 -3.94 15.20
CA SER A 100 -5.52 -3.37 14.98
C SER A 100 -4.48 -4.45 14.69
N PHE A 101 -3.47 -4.07 13.92
CA PHE A 101 -2.35 -4.90 13.50
C PHE A 101 -1.07 -4.06 13.48
N ASN A 102 0.06 -4.68 13.80
CA ASN A 102 1.34 -3.97 13.86
C ASN A 102 1.93 -3.68 12.48
N GLU A 103 1.58 -4.49 11.47
CA GLU A 103 2.09 -4.37 10.11
C GLU A 103 0.98 -4.60 9.08
N GLU A 104 1.12 -3.97 7.90
CA GLU A 104 0.16 -4.08 6.80
C GLU A 104 -0.05 -5.54 6.36
N LYS A 105 1.02 -6.36 6.36
CA LYS A 105 0.95 -7.77 5.94
C LYS A 105 -0.04 -8.59 6.79
N PHE A 106 -0.14 -8.28 8.09
CA PHE A 106 -1.06 -8.99 8.98
C PHE A 106 -2.51 -8.54 8.75
N LEU A 107 -2.72 -7.27 8.42
CA LEU A 107 -4.02 -6.77 7.99
C LEU A 107 -4.44 -7.39 6.64
N ASP A 108 -3.52 -7.53 5.69
CA ASP A 108 -3.75 -8.20 4.41
C ASP A 108 -4.17 -9.66 4.60
N GLN A 109 -3.46 -10.39 5.48
CA GLN A 109 -3.81 -11.77 5.86
C GLN A 109 -5.18 -11.84 6.54
N HIS A 110 -5.51 -10.86 7.40
CA HIS A 110 -6.81 -10.75 8.03
C HIS A 110 -7.93 -10.55 7.00
N PHE A 111 -7.73 -9.71 5.98
CA PHE A 111 -8.72 -9.57 4.90
C PHE A 111 -8.92 -10.87 4.12
N ALA A 112 -7.82 -11.57 3.80
CA ALA A 112 -7.87 -12.82 3.06
C ALA A 112 -8.61 -13.95 3.80
N THR A 113 -8.67 -13.91 5.14
CA THR A 113 -9.26 -14.99 5.96
C THR A 113 -10.62 -14.61 6.54
N ARG A 114 -10.80 -13.38 7.00
CA ARG A 114 -12.00 -12.94 7.74
C ARG A 114 -12.97 -12.12 6.91
N HIS A 115 -12.49 -11.48 5.85
CA HIS A 115 -13.31 -10.63 4.97
C HIS A 115 -13.26 -11.09 3.52
N TYR A 116 -12.90 -12.35 3.27
CA TYR A 116 -12.91 -12.95 1.95
C TYR A 116 -14.29 -12.85 1.28
N ASN A 117 -15.36 -13.08 2.04
CA ASN A 117 -16.75 -13.05 1.56
C ASN A 117 -17.22 -11.66 1.07
N LEU A 118 -16.48 -10.59 1.35
CA LEU A 118 -16.79 -9.24 0.86
C LEU A 118 -16.25 -9.00 -0.55
N LEU A 119 -15.46 -9.92 -1.11
CA LEU A 119 -14.95 -9.82 -2.47
C LEU A 119 -16.05 -10.16 -3.49
N ASN A 120 -16.27 -9.25 -4.45
CA ASN A 120 -17.19 -9.51 -5.57
C ASN A 120 -16.48 -10.30 -6.67
N THR A 121 -16.54 -11.63 -6.60
CA THR A 121 -15.86 -12.53 -7.55
C THR A 121 -16.57 -12.68 -8.91
N THR A 122 -17.83 -12.25 -9.04
CA THR A 122 -18.63 -12.48 -10.25
C THR A 122 -18.45 -11.41 -11.32
N GLY A 123 -18.13 -10.18 -10.92
CA GLY A 123 -17.99 -9.04 -11.84
C GLY A 123 -16.61 -8.38 -11.87
N THR A 124 -15.83 -8.49 -10.79
CA THR A 124 -14.53 -7.82 -10.70
C THR A 124 -13.42 -8.67 -11.31
N LYS A 125 -12.37 -8.01 -11.82
CA LYS A 125 -11.21 -8.68 -12.42
C LYS A 125 -9.97 -8.40 -11.59
N CYS A 126 -9.07 -9.38 -11.56
CA CYS A 126 -7.78 -9.20 -10.93
C CYS A 126 -6.96 -8.15 -11.70
N LEU A 127 -6.57 -7.06 -11.03
CA LEU A 127 -5.74 -6.02 -11.63
C LEU A 127 -4.29 -6.49 -11.80
N ALA A 128 -3.84 -7.45 -10.99
CA ALA A 128 -2.50 -8.04 -11.10
C ALA A 128 -2.26 -8.71 -12.46
N ASP A 129 -3.31 -9.19 -13.14
CA ASP A 129 -3.19 -9.75 -14.50
C ASP A 129 -2.70 -8.70 -15.51
N LEU A 130 -2.95 -7.42 -15.23
CA LEU A 130 -2.55 -6.31 -16.08
C LEU A 130 -1.10 -5.87 -15.82
N CYS A 131 -0.42 -6.47 -14.84
CA CYS A 131 0.92 -6.04 -14.46
C CYS A 131 1.95 -6.17 -15.58
N GLY A 132 1.79 -7.16 -16.46
CA GLY A 132 2.61 -7.29 -17.66
C GLY A 132 2.46 -6.09 -18.59
N ALA A 133 1.23 -5.58 -18.78
CA ALA A 133 0.95 -4.42 -19.62
C ALA A 133 1.31 -3.08 -18.93
N LEU A 134 1.11 -3.01 -17.60
CA LEU A 134 1.29 -1.78 -16.80
C LEU A 134 2.70 -1.62 -16.21
N HIS A 135 3.64 -2.54 -16.46
CA HIS A 135 5.00 -2.49 -15.89
C HIS A 135 5.04 -2.46 -14.35
N CYS A 136 4.23 -3.28 -13.66
CA CYS A 136 4.22 -3.32 -12.18
C CYS A 136 5.60 -3.54 -11.55
N ASP A 137 6.46 -4.31 -12.22
CA ASP A 137 7.82 -4.59 -11.74
C ASP A 137 8.65 -3.31 -11.56
N PHE A 138 8.31 -2.22 -12.26
CA PHE A 138 8.92 -0.91 -12.06
C PHE A 138 8.72 -0.38 -10.64
N VAL A 139 7.54 -0.57 -10.06
CA VAL A 139 7.21 -0.16 -8.68
C VAL A 139 7.67 -1.22 -7.67
N LEU A 140 7.54 -2.51 -8.01
CA LEU A 140 7.87 -3.62 -7.12
C LEU A 140 9.39 -3.82 -6.93
N MET A 141 10.18 -3.60 -7.98
CA MET A 141 11.61 -3.91 -8.00
C MET A 141 12.52 -2.69 -7.96
N SER A 142 12.04 -1.53 -7.49
CA SER A 142 12.82 -0.29 -7.37
C SER A 142 14.13 -0.43 -6.56
N SER A 143 14.34 -1.55 -5.86
CA SER A 143 15.50 -1.84 -5.01
C SER A 143 16.37 -3.03 -5.45
N LYS A 144 16.00 -3.83 -6.47
CA LYS A 144 16.76 -5.03 -6.89
C LYS A 144 16.87 -5.14 -8.41
N LYS A 145 17.85 -4.45 -9.01
CA LYS A 145 18.17 -4.56 -10.45
C LYS A 145 19.06 -5.77 -10.73
N GLY A 146 18.45 -6.95 -10.84
CA GLY A 146 18.98 -7.96 -11.76
C GLY A 146 18.39 -7.67 -13.13
N LYS A 147 19.20 -7.25 -14.11
CA LYS A 147 18.72 -7.12 -15.50
C LYS A 147 18.48 -8.53 -16.04
N SER A 148 17.25 -9.03 -16.00
CA SER A 148 16.91 -10.25 -16.72
C SER A 148 16.99 -10.00 -18.22
N LYS A 149 17.43 -11.00 -18.98
CA LYS A 149 17.47 -10.92 -20.44
C LYS A 149 16.05 -10.71 -20.97
N CYS A 150 15.87 -9.76 -21.88
CA CYS A 150 14.56 -9.49 -22.47
C CYS A 150 14.03 -10.72 -23.21
N ASN A 151 12.77 -11.09 -22.95
CA ASN A 151 12.07 -12.12 -23.70
C ASN A 151 11.17 -11.46 -24.76
N PRO A 152 11.46 -11.60 -26.06
CA PRO A 152 10.70 -10.94 -27.12
C PRO A 152 9.24 -11.41 -27.19
N ALA A 153 8.96 -12.69 -26.92
CA ALA A 153 7.59 -13.21 -26.92
C ALA A 153 6.76 -12.61 -25.78
N ALA A 154 7.36 -12.46 -24.59
CA ALA A 154 6.70 -11.82 -23.46
C ALA A 154 6.45 -10.32 -23.70
N ALA A 155 7.43 -9.62 -24.29
CA ALA A 155 7.28 -8.21 -24.67
C ALA A 155 6.14 -8.02 -25.69
N ALA A 156 6.09 -8.85 -26.74
CA ALA A 156 5.01 -8.80 -27.73
C ALA A 156 3.64 -9.09 -27.11
N LYS A 157 3.52 -10.13 -26.26
CA LYS A 157 2.29 -10.45 -25.54
C LYS A 157 1.81 -9.29 -24.67
N ASN A 158 2.70 -8.70 -23.89
CA ASN A 158 2.37 -7.58 -23.00
C ASN A 158 1.99 -6.33 -23.79
N ARG A 159 2.64 -6.09 -24.93
CA ARG A 159 2.29 -5.02 -25.86
C ARG A 159 0.86 -5.17 -26.37
N HIS A 160 0.49 -6.35 -26.89
CA HIS A 160 -0.87 -6.59 -27.37
C HIS A 160 -1.91 -6.45 -26.27
N LEU A 161 -1.62 -6.94 -25.06
CA LEU A 161 -2.50 -6.74 -23.90
C LEU A 161 -2.69 -5.24 -23.60
N CYS A 162 -1.60 -4.47 -23.63
CA CYS A 162 -1.62 -3.02 -23.42
C CYS A 162 -2.46 -2.29 -24.49
N GLU A 163 -2.27 -2.61 -25.76
CA GLU A 163 -3.03 -2.03 -26.88
C GLU A 163 -4.52 -2.40 -26.80
N SER A 164 -4.84 -3.64 -26.43
CA SER A 164 -6.22 -4.08 -26.20
C SER A 164 -6.90 -3.31 -25.06
N LEU A 165 -6.17 -3.02 -23.97
CA LEU A 165 -6.67 -2.15 -22.90
C LEU A 165 -6.94 -0.74 -23.41
N ALA A 166 -6.01 -0.15 -24.18
CA ALA A 166 -6.18 1.18 -24.75
C ALA A 166 -7.45 1.27 -25.62
N ASN A 167 -7.69 0.26 -26.47
CA ASN A 167 -8.88 0.19 -27.32
C ASN A 167 -10.19 0.04 -26.53
N THR A 168 -10.18 -0.76 -25.46
CA THR A 168 -11.38 -1.03 -24.67
C THR A 168 -11.71 0.12 -23.70
N CYS A 169 -10.68 0.73 -23.14
CA CYS A 169 -10.81 1.75 -22.09
C CYS A 169 -10.87 3.17 -22.64
N PHE A 170 -10.25 3.43 -23.78
CA PHE A 170 -10.19 4.74 -24.42
C PHE A 170 -10.44 4.60 -25.93
N PRO A 171 -11.64 4.17 -26.37
CA PRO A 171 -11.94 4.03 -27.78
C PRO A 171 -11.96 5.39 -28.46
N VAL A 172 -11.19 5.54 -29.54
CA VAL A 172 -11.09 6.80 -30.31
C VAL A 172 -12.44 7.28 -30.88
N SER A 173 -13.40 6.38 -31.04
CA SER A 173 -14.77 6.68 -31.49
C SER A 173 -15.62 7.42 -30.44
N GLN A 174 -15.23 7.42 -29.16
CA GLN A 174 -15.95 8.14 -28.09
C GLN A 174 -15.57 9.63 -27.99
N GLY A 175 -14.87 10.17 -28.99
CA GLY A 175 -14.60 11.60 -29.11
C GLY A 175 -13.16 12.01 -28.78
N PRO A 176 -12.88 13.33 -28.80
CA PRO A 176 -11.50 13.83 -28.79
C PRO A 176 -10.79 13.59 -27.45
N ALA A 177 -11.49 13.62 -26.33
CA ALA A 177 -10.92 13.31 -25.01
C ALA A 177 -10.46 11.85 -24.93
N ALA A 178 -11.30 10.92 -25.41
CA ALA A 178 -10.96 9.50 -25.48
C ALA A 178 -9.77 9.27 -26.41
N SER A 179 -9.73 9.94 -27.57
CA SER A 179 -8.60 9.87 -28.51
C SER A 179 -7.28 10.37 -27.89
N ARG A 180 -7.29 11.49 -27.15
CA ARG A 180 -6.09 11.98 -26.45
C ARG A 180 -5.61 11.02 -25.38
N LEU A 181 -6.54 10.43 -24.61
CA LEU A 181 -6.21 9.43 -23.59
C LEU A 181 -5.70 8.14 -24.21
N HIS A 182 -6.25 7.73 -25.35
CA HIS A 182 -5.79 6.58 -26.12
C HIS A 182 -4.32 6.75 -26.51
N GLU A 183 -3.98 7.85 -27.17
CA GLU A 183 -2.60 8.15 -27.57
C GLU A 183 -1.68 8.26 -26.35
N HIS A 184 -2.14 8.93 -25.29
CA HIS A 184 -1.40 9.05 -24.04
C HIS A 184 -1.09 7.67 -23.45
N PHE A 185 -2.08 6.77 -23.38
CA PHE A 185 -1.92 5.43 -22.83
C PHE A 185 -0.91 4.60 -23.65
N LEU A 186 -1.00 4.63 -24.98
CA LEU A 186 -0.06 3.93 -25.85
C LEU A 186 1.39 4.41 -25.63
N ARG A 187 1.61 5.73 -25.62
CA ARG A 187 2.93 6.34 -25.42
C ARG A 187 3.50 6.09 -24.02
N GLN A 188 2.65 6.11 -23.01
CA GLN A 188 3.05 6.05 -21.61
C GLN A 188 3.32 4.61 -21.14
N PHE A 189 2.55 3.64 -21.65
CA PHE A 189 2.57 2.25 -21.21
C PHE A 189 3.04 1.28 -22.30
N CYS A 190 2.52 1.38 -23.51
CA CYS A 190 2.67 0.33 -24.52
C CYS A 190 3.99 0.40 -25.30
N ASP A 191 4.49 1.60 -25.61
CA ASP A 191 5.73 1.80 -26.38
C ASP A 191 7.00 1.29 -25.67
N ALA A 192 6.93 1.09 -24.36
CA ALA A 192 8.00 0.51 -23.56
C ALA A 192 8.09 -1.03 -23.69
N HIS A 193 7.08 -1.70 -24.27
CA HIS A 193 7.12 -3.14 -24.55
C HIS A 193 7.92 -3.47 -25.80
N THR A 194 9.25 -3.30 -25.72
CA THR A 194 10.19 -3.64 -26.77
C THR A 194 11.51 -4.17 -26.19
N CYS A 195 12.15 -5.12 -26.87
CA CYS A 195 13.49 -5.60 -26.51
C CYS A 195 14.62 -4.81 -27.17
N THR A 196 14.31 -3.98 -28.18
CA THR A 196 15.32 -3.30 -29.01
C THR A 196 15.50 -1.82 -28.64
N GLY A 197 14.76 -1.32 -27.64
CA GLY A 197 14.52 0.11 -27.48
C GLY A 197 14.96 0.72 -26.15
N LYS A 198 15.49 1.95 -26.25
CA LYS A 198 15.81 2.91 -25.18
C LYS A 198 14.57 3.45 -24.43
N ASN A 199 13.37 2.99 -24.80
CA ASN A 199 12.10 3.49 -24.29
C ASN A 199 11.94 3.07 -22.83
N LYS A 200 11.88 4.06 -21.95
CA LYS A 200 11.66 3.84 -20.52
C LYS A 200 10.16 3.74 -20.26
N PRO A 201 9.71 2.87 -19.35
CA PRO A 201 8.35 2.94 -18.84
C PRO A 201 8.11 4.35 -18.28
N PHE A 202 6.92 4.89 -18.52
CA PHE A 202 6.48 6.18 -17.99
C PHE A 202 7.34 7.40 -18.36
N PRO A 203 7.55 7.68 -19.66
CA PRO A 203 8.42 8.77 -20.11
C PRO A 203 7.98 10.16 -19.63
N LYS A 204 6.67 10.40 -19.45
CA LYS A 204 6.15 11.70 -18.99
C LYS A 204 6.20 11.89 -17.46
N GLY A 205 6.74 10.91 -16.72
CA GLY A 205 6.71 10.90 -15.26
C GLY A 205 5.29 10.77 -14.70
N GLY A 206 5.18 10.63 -13.38
CA GLY A 206 3.90 10.49 -12.66
C GLY A 206 3.65 11.67 -11.73
N LYS A 207 2.50 11.66 -11.04
CA LYS A 207 2.20 12.57 -9.93
C LYS A 207 3.37 12.53 -8.93
N LYS A 208 4.10 13.64 -8.81
CA LYS A 208 5.10 13.79 -7.74
C LYS A 208 4.33 13.90 -6.42
N LYS A 209 4.57 12.99 -5.47
CA LYS A 209 4.12 13.20 -4.09
C LYS A 209 4.71 14.52 -3.62
N SER A 210 3.84 15.46 -3.27
CA SER A 210 4.22 16.85 -3.09
C SER A 210 5.22 16.98 -1.97
N GLY A 211 6.47 17.32 -2.31
CA GLY A 211 7.51 17.72 -1.35
C GLY A 211 7.12 18.95 -0.52
N VAL A 212 5.96 19.55 -0.78
CA VAL A 212 5.40 20.68 -0.02
C VAL A 212 5.24 20.35 1.46
N PHE A 213 4.86 19.13 1.85
CA PHE A 213 4.81 18.76 3.27
C PHE A 213 6.21 18.75 3.90
N TYR A 214 7.19 18.19 3.20
CA TYR A 214 8.58 18.18 3.64
C TYR A 214 9.15 19.60 3.72
N LEU A 215 8.87 20.44 2.71
CA LEU A 215 9.27 21.85 2.69
C LEU A 215 8.61 22.66 3.80
N ALA A 216 7.31 22.44 4.07
CA ALA A 216 6.60 23.10 5.16
C ALA A 216 7.19 22.74 6.52
N VAL A 217 7.50 21.45 6.75
CA VAL A 217 8.15 20.98 7.98
C VAL A 217 9.58 21.55 8.09
N SER A 218 10.34 21.61 7.00
CA SER A 218 11.67 22.23 6.99
C SER A 218 11.61 23.72 7.34
N ILE A 219 10.68 24.48 6.76
CA ILE A 219 10.50 25.91 7.04
C ILE A 219 10.08 26.12 8.49
N LEU A 220 9.14 25.34 9.00
CA LEU A 220 8.67 25.42 10.38
C LEU A 220 9.83 25.16 11.37
N THR A 221 10.65 24.16 11.09
CA THR A 221 11.83 23.84 11.90
C THR A 221 12.84 24.99 11.90
N LEU A 222 13.11 25.60 10.74
CA LEU A 222 14.02 26.74 10.62
C LEU A 222 13.54 27.99 11.37
N MET A 223 12.24 28.16 11.59
CA MET A 223 11.67 29.29 12.34
C MET A 223 11.62 29.02 13.85
N LEU A 224 11.28 27.80 14.27
CA LEU A 224 11.14 27.45 15.68
C LEU A 224 12.50 27.27 16.38
N LEU A 225 13.51 26.75 15.68
CA LEU A 225 14.82 26.48 16.26
C LEU A 225 15.52 27.77 16.77
N PRO A 226 15.62 28.87 15.99
CA PRO A 226 16.24 30.11 16.46
C PRO A 226 15.43 30.75 17.59
N LEU A 227 14.10 30.73 17.50
CA LEU A 227 13.21 31.26 18.54
C LEU A 227 13.45 30.54 19.89
N PHE A 228 13.56 29.22 19.86
CA PHE A 228 13.88 28.42 21.04
C PHE A 228 15.23 28.83 21.66
N TYR A 229 16.29 28.95 20.86
CA TYR A 229 17.60 29.38 21.35
C TYR A 229 17.60 30.81 21.90
N LEU A 230 16.81 31.70 21.29
CA LEU A 230 16.68 33.09 21.73
C LEU A 230 15.97 33.17 23.09
N LEU A 231 14.91 32.39 23.29
CA LEU A 231 14.24 32.25 24.58
C LEU A 231 15.18 31.67 25.66
N VAL A 232 15.94 30.64 25.33
CA VAL A 232 16.94 30.06 26.26
C VAL A 232 18.02 31.10 26.60
N PHE A 233 18.49 31.87 25.63
CA PHE A 233 19.47 32.94 25.85
C PHE A 233 18.93 34.03 26.77
N LEU A 234 17.69 34.50 26.54
CA LEU A 234 17.04 35.49 27.39
C LEU A 234 16.85 34.96 28.82
N HIS A 235 16.41 33.72 28.98
CA HIS A 235 16.24 33.08 30.29
C HIS A 235 17.56 32.92 31.05
N GLN A 236 18.63 32.49 30.36
CA GLN A 236 19.96 32.40 30.96
C GLN A 236 20.47 33.79 31.38
N ARG A 237 20.24 34.81 30.54
CA ARG A 237 20.61 36.19 30.85
C ARG A 237 19.88 36.68 32.09
N GLU A 238 18.57 36.49 32.18
CA GLU A 238 17.76 36.89 33.34
C GLU A 238 18.23 36.21 34.63
N LYS A 239 18.49 34.89 34.60
CA LYS A 239 19.10 34.18 35.74
C LYS A 239 20.46 34.76 36.15
N ARG A 240 21.29 35.13 35.17
CA ARG A 240 22.61 35.76 35.41
C ARG A 240 22.47 37.16 36.00
N THR A 241 21.47 37.93 35.58
CA THR A 241 21.17 39.26 36.13
C THR A 241 20.59 39.16 37.53
N GLY A 242 19.65 38.24 37.80
CA GLY A 242 19.07 38.01 39.12
C GLY A 242 20.11 37.55 40.16
N THR A 243 21.02 36.64 39.78
CA THR A 243 22.14 36.23 40.66
C THR A 243 23.13 37.37 40.94
N GLN A 244 23.38 38.26 39.98
CA GLN A 244 24.20 39.46 40.21
C GLN A 244 23.53 40.47 41.14
N VAL A 245 22.21 40.68 41.03
CA VAL A 245 21.44 41.57 41.91
C VAL A 245 21.43 41.04 43.36
N LEU A 246 21.17 39.74 43.56
CA LEU A 246 21.23 39.10 44.88
C LEU A 246 22.64 39.18 45.50
N ARG A 247 23.71 38.94 44.73
CA ARG A 247 25.10 39.14 45.20
C ARG A 247 25.39 40.57 45.62
N ARG A 248 24.79 41.57 44.96
CA ARG A 248 24.99 42.99 45.28
C ARG A 248 24.29 43.37 46.60
N ILE A 249 23.12 42.77 46.88
CA ILE A 249 22.36 42.95 48.14
C ILE A 249 23.04 42.24 49.32
N VAL A 250 23.58 41.03 49.13
CA VAL A 250 24.29 40.30 50.19
C VAL A 250 25.57 41.02 50.65
N LYS A 251 26.26 41.74 49.75
CA LYS A 251 27.45 42.54 50.10
C LYS A 251 27.14 43.79 50.93
N THR A 252 25.91 44.30 50.93
CA THR A 252 25.52 45.51 51.67
C THR A 252 25.09 45.24 53.12
N GLY A 253 24.98 43.97 53.55
CA GLY A 253 24.46 43.58 54.87
C GLY A 253 25.48 43.21 55.96
N LYS A 254 26.79 43.21 55.71
CA LYS A 254 27.80 42.95 56.75
C LYS A 254 28.38 44.27 57.30
N LYS A 255 27.66 44.91 58.23
CA LYS A 255 28.28 45.84 59.19
C LYS A 255 28.71 45.03 60.43
N THR A 256 29.99 45.09 60.76
CA THR A 256 30.59 44.54 61.97
C THR A 256 30.10 45.30 63.21
N LYS A 257 29.72 44.57 64.26
CA LYS A 257 29.42 45.12 65.59
C LYS A 257 30.73 45.62 66.23
N PRO A 258 30.78 46.83 66.82
CA PRO A 258 31.90 47.23 67.66
C PRO A 258 31.80 46.59 69.06
N SER A 259 32.98 46.42 69.68
CA SER A 259 33.23 45.93 71.04
C SER A 259 32.40 46.60 72.12
#